data_AF-A0A8K0CL49-F1
#
_entry.id   AF-A0A8K0CL49-F1
#
_cell.length_a   1.000
_cell.length_b   1.000
_cell.length_c   1.000
_cell.angle_alpha   90.00
_cell.angle_beta   90.00
_cell.angle_gamma   90.00
#
_symmetry.space_group_name_H-M   'P 1'
#
loop_
_entity.id
_entity.type
_entity.pdbx_description
1 polymer ?
#
loop_
_entity_poly.entity_id
_entity_poly.type
_entity_poly.pdbx_seq_one_letter_code
_entity_poly.pdbx_strand_id
1 'polypeptide(L)'
;EAALLYDEKTATIEEQRQIVVTLTHELGHQWFGNLVTPKWWDDLWLKEGFANYLVYIGIKQVLPQWNIGDEYLLSEVYPAFAVDCLKSSRPISFDVVSTEDIRQSFDSLSYFKGASVIRMLEHILGEENFKLGLVKYLNEHKYGNVHRDDLWEALSPQTEGLKLETTLKEIMDTWTRQAGYPVITAARNSTSGEVHVTQKRFLLTKKADDKTLWWVPISYTSDTQQQQDDTSPKAWLKNKPESITFKLDANRWWLLNVLQTGYYIVNYDEQNWKALVENIMVFPPVTRVQLISDSMDLARANLLDYDIPLRMLTNIG
;
A
#
# COMPACT_ATOMS: atom_id res chain seq x y z
N GLU A 1 7.80 15.58 -25.90
CA GLU A 1 8.18 16.99 -25.64
C GLU A 1 7.68 17.44 -24.27
N ALA A 2 6.37 17.45 -23.99
CA ALA A 2 5.81 17.86 -22.70
C ALA A 2 6.34 17.09 -21.45
N ALA A 3 6.81 15.86 -21.62
CA ALA A 3 7.36 15.04 -20.55
C ALA A 3 8.89 15.19 -20.36
N LEU A 4 9.54 16.14 -21.04
CA LEU A 4 11.01 16.31 -20.99
C LEU A 4 11.46 17.77 -21.09
N LEU A 5 10.85 18.57 -21.96
CA LEU A 5 11.26 19.95 -22.19
C LEU A 5 10.66 20.86 -21.13
N TYR A 6 11.50 21.69 -20.51
CA TYR A 6 11.11 22.65 -19.49
C TYR A 6 11.48 24.07 -19.96
N ASP A 7 10.52 24.99 -19.92
CA ASP A 7 10.72 26.42 -20.15
C ASP A 7 10.37 27.19 -18.88
N GLU A 8 11.39 27.75 -18.23
CA GLU A 8 11.26 28.53 -16.99
C GLU A 8 10.23 29.67 -17.06
N LYS A 9 9.95 30.20 -18.26
CA LYS A 9 9.04 31.34 -18.43
C LYS A 9 7.57 30.94 -18.53
N THR A 10 7.29 29.72 -18.94
CA THR A 10 5.93 29.29 -19.32
C THR A 10 5.47 28.03 -18.58
N ALA A 11 6.40 27.21 -18.10
CA ALA A 11 6.09 25.96 -17.42
C ALA A 11 5.44 26.21 -16.05
N THR A 12 4.38 25.46 -15.80
CA THR A 12 3.70 25.37 -14.51
C THR A 12 4.46 24.44 -13.55
N ILE A 13 4.15 24.54 -12.26
CA ILE A 13 4.67 23.62 -11.24
C ILE A 13 4.26 22.16 -11.55
N GLU A 14 3.06 21.97 -12.09
CA GLU A 14 2.57 20.64 -12.48
C GLU A 14 3.38 20.04 -13.63
N GLU A 15 3.67 20.83 -14.67
CA GLU A 15 4.53 20.39 -15.77
C GLU A 15 5.95 20.06 -15.28
N GLN A 16 6.52 20.89 -14.40
CA GLN A 16 7.82 20.60 -13.78
C GLN A 16 7.79 19.27 -13.01
N ARG A 17 6.75 19.03 -12.21
CA ARG A 17 6.56 17.77 -11.47
C ARG A 17 6.45 16.58 -12.42
N GLN A 18 5.63 16.69 -13.46
CA GLN A 18 5.43 15.62 -14.44
C GLN A 18 6.73 15.26 -15.17
N ILE A 19 7.55 16.25 -15.54
CA ILE A 19 8.86 16.02 -16.17
C ILE A 19 9.78 15.24 -15.22
N VAL A 20 9.89 15.67 -13.96
CA VAL A 20 10.75 15.01 -12.96
C VAL A 20 10.27 13.58 -12.68
N VAL A 21 8.96 13.38 -12.52
CA VAL A 21 8.34 12.06 -12.32
C VAL A 21 8.65 11.15 -13.51
N THR A 22 8.43 11.63 -14.74
CA THR A 22 8.70 10.84 -15.96
C THR A 22 10.17 10.48 -16.07
N LEU A 23 11.08 11.46 -15.90
CA LEU A 23 12.52 11.20 -15.94
C LEU A 23 12.95 10.16 -14.90
N THR A 24 12.48 10.29 -13.67
CA THR A 24 12.82 9.35 -12.59
C THR A 24 12.26 7.96 -12.88
N HIS A 25 11.05 7.86 -13.45
CA HIS A 25 10.43 6.59 -13.85
C HIS A 25 11.26 5.86 -14.91
N GLU A 26 11.62 6.57 -15.98
CA GLU A 26 12.43 6.01 -17.08
C GLU A 26 13.86 5.68 -16.68
N LEU A 27 14.43 6.39 -15.69
CA LEU A 27 15.69 6.03 -15.05
C LEU A 27 15.54 4.75 -14.22
N GLY A 28 14.43 4.57 -13.49
CA GLY A 28 14.10 3.33 -12.79
C GLY A 28 14.08 2.12 -13.73
N HIS A 29 13.56 2.30 -14.95
CA HIS A 29 13.54 1.25 -15.97
C HIS A 29 14.91 0.76 -16.43
N GLN A 30 15.99 1.53 -16.20
CA GLN A 30 17.34 1.06 -16.54
C GLN A 30 17.71 -0.19 -15.73
N TRP A 31 17.21 -0.31 -14.49
CA TRP A 31 17.37 -1.52 -13.67
C TRP A 31 16.18 -2.47 -13.79
N PHE A 32 14.96 -1.95 -13.60
CA PHE A 32 13.72 -2.74 -13.60
C PHE A 32 12.98 -2.59 -14.93
N GLY A 33 13.28 -3.49 -15.87
CA GLY A 33 12.77 -3.46 -17.23
C GLY A 33 13.87 -3.74 -18.25
N ASN A 34 14.97 -3.01 -18.20
CA ASN A 34 16.09 -3.15 -19.14
C ASN A 34 17.15 -4.14 -18.67
N LEU A 35 17.75 -3.93 -17.48
CA LEU A 35 18.77 -4.82 -16.93
C LEU A 35 18.17 -6.17 -16.53
N VAL A 36 17.02 -6.14 -15.86
CA VAL A 36 16.24 -7.32 -15.48
C VAL A 36 14.84 -7.15 -16.05
N THR A 37 14.42 -8.06 -16.94
CA THR A 37 13.18 -7.92 -17.71
C THR A 37 12.18 -9.00 -17.31
N PRO A 38 10.89 -8.70 -17.05
CA PRO A 38 9.89 -9.74 -16.87
C PRO A 38 9.92 -10.75 -18.04
N LYS A 39 9.80 -12.04 -17.73
CA LYS A 39 9.83 -13.09 -18.75
C LYS A 39 8.65 -13.00 -19.69
N TRP A 40 7.51 -12.57 -19.16
CA TRP A 40 6.30 -12.35 -19.92
C TRP A 40 5.48 -11.21 -19.28
N TRP A 41 4.40 -10.83 -19.96
CA TRP A 41 3.57 -9.67 -19.61
C TRP A 41 2.66 -9.90 -18.40
N ASP A 42 2.51 -11.16 -17.97
CA ASP A 42 1.78 -11.56 -16.78
C ASP A 42 2.34 -10.93 -15.50
N ASP A 43 3.64 -10.67 -15.45
CA ASP A 43 4.33 -9.99 -14.36
C ASP A 43 4.84 -8.59 -14.75
N LEU A 44 4.12 -7.87 -15.63
CA LEU A 44 4.48 -6.49 -16.05
C LEU A 44 4.70 -5.54 -14.86
N TRP A 45 4.00 -5.74 -13.74
CA TRP A 45 4.16 -4.92 -12.54
C TRP A 45 5.59 -4.96 -11.96
N LEU A 46 6.39 -6.00 -12.23
CA LEU A 46 7.81 -6.05 -11.85
C LEU A 46 8.64 -4.96 -12.57
N LYS A 47 8.16 -4.50 -13.72
CA LYS A 47 8.74 -3.37 -14.46
C LYS A 47 8.09 -2.05 -14.01
N GLU A 48 6.77 -1.92 -14.20
CA GLU A 48 6.08 -0.64 -14.02
C GLU A 48 5.93 -0.26 -12.54
N GLY A 49 5.59 -1.23 -11.67
CA GLY A 49 5.45 -0.99 -10.24
C GLY A 49 6.75 -0.60 -9.56
N PHE A 50 7.88 -1.22 -9.95
CA PHE A 50 9.20 -0.83 -9.43
C PHE A 50 9.64 0.54 -9.94
N ALA A 51 9.40 0.87 -11.21
CA ALA A 51 9.71 2.19 -11.73
C ALA A 51 8.92 3.28 -11.00
N ASN A 52 7.61 3.10 -10.78
CA ASN A 52 6.79 3.99 -9.94
C ASN A 52 7.30 4.08 -8.50
N TYR A 53 7.64 2.94 -7.87
CA TYR A 53 8.19 2.95 -6.52
C TYR A 53 9.51 3.72 -6.44
N LEU A 54 10.39 3.59 -7.44
CA LEU A 54 11.66 4.31 -7.50
C LEU A 54 11.50 5.81 -7.76
N VAL A 55 10.40 6.26 -8.40
CA VAL A 55 10.08 7.70 -8.48
C VAL A 55 10.00 8.31 -7.09
N TYR A 56 9.26 7.66 -6.19
CA TYR A 56 9.11 8.13 -4.81
C TYR A 56 10.46 8.22 -4.09
N ILE A 57 11.27 7.16 -4.16
CA ILE A 57 12.59 7.12 -3.51
C ILE A 57 13.54 8.15 -4.11
N GLY A 58 13.60 8.24 -5.44
CA GLY A 58 14.48 9.14 -6.17
C GLY A 58 14.17 10.62 -5.90
N ILE A 59 12.89 11.01 -5.98
CA ILE A 59 12.47 12.38 -5.73
C ILE A 59 12.65 12.75 -4.26
N LYS A 60 12.32 11.86 -3.32
CA LYS A 60 12.55 12.09 -1.89
C LYS A 60 14.03 12.40 -1.59
N GLN A 61 14.96 11.77 -2.31
CA GLN A 61 16.39 11.97 -2.13
C GLN A 61 16.94 13.23 -2.84
N VAL A 62 16.49 13.49 -4.08
CA VAL A 62 17.06 14.58 -4.91
C VAL A 62 16.34 15.91 -4.71
N LEU A 63 15.05 15.88 -4.35
CA LEU A 63 14.18 17.05 -4.15
C LEU A 63 13.38 16.93 -2.84
N PRO A 64 14.04 16.81 -1.67
CA PRO A 64 13.38 16.60 -0.39
C PRO A 64 12.35 17.70 -0.04
N GLN A 65 12.55 18.93 -0.53
CA GLN A 65 11.65 20.06 -0.33
C GLN A 65 10.27 19.88 -0.99
N TRP A 66 10.10 18.89 -1.87
CA TRP A 66 8.80 18.57 -2.46
C TRP A 66 7.91 17.75 -1.54
N ASN A 67 8.42 17.22 -0.43
CA ASN A 67 7.66 16.43 0.54
C ASN A 67 6.81 15.32 -0.11
N ILE A 68 7.31 14.68 -1.16
CA ILE A 68 6.54 13.70 -1.96
C ILE A 68 6.05 12.51 -1.14
N GLY A 69 6.66 12.23 0.01
CA GLY A 69 6.17 11.22 0.95
C GLY A 69 4.82 11.56 1.58
N ASP A 70 4.53 12.85 1.79
CA ASP A 70 3.23 13.29 2.28
C ASP A 70 2.14 13.14 1.22
N GLU A 71 2.53 13.23 -0.06
CA GLU A 71 1.65 13.13 -1.23
C GLU A 71 1.51 11.69 -1.76
N TYR A 72 2.35 10.74 -1.33
CA TYR A 72 2.40 9.38 -1.89
C TYR A 72 1.04 8.66 -1.86
N LEU A 73 0.27 8.84 -0.79
CA LEU A 73 -1.06 8.23 -0.68
C LEU A 73 -2.01 8.76 -1.77
N LEU A 74 -1.91 10.06 -2.08
CA LEU A 74 -2.74 10.74 -3.06
C LEU A 74 -2.34 10.37 -4.50
N SER A 75 -1.04 10.22 -4.77
CA SER A 75 -0.54 9.95 -6.13
C SER A 75 -0.53 8.47 -6.50
N GLU A 76 -0.32 7.57 -5.54
CA GLU A 76 -0.20 6.13 -5.81
C GLU A 76 -1.34 5.31 -5.18
N VAL A 77 -1.52 5.39 -3.85
CA VAL A 77 -2.42 4.46 -3.13
C VAL A 77 -3.88 4.66 -3.52
N TYR A 78 -4.38 5.90 -3.51
CA TYR A 78 -5.80 6.16 -3.75
C TYR A 78 -6.24 6.01 -5.20
N PRO A 79 -5.44 6.40 -6.22
CA PRO A 79 -5.73 6.02 -7.60
C PRO A 79 -5.82 4.51 -7.79
N ALA A 80 -4.99 3.73 -7.09
CA ALA A 80 -5.09 2.27 -7.10
C ALA A 80 -6.40 1.79 -6.43
N PHE A 81 -6.72 2.27 -5.24
CA PHE A 81 -7.95 1.92 -4.51
C PHE A 81 -9.23 2.23 -5.32
N ALA A 82 -9.26 3.36 -6.02
CA ALA A 82 -10.40 3.79 -6.83
C ALA A 82 -10.79 2.76 -7.90
N VAL A 83 -9.82 2.03 -8.45
CA VAL A 83 -10.04 0.96 -9.44
C VAL A 83 -10.18 -0.40 -8.74
N ASP A 84 -9.37 -0.66 -7.72
CA ASP A 84 -9.24 -1.97 -7.09
C ASP A 84 -10.42 -2.35 -6.19
N CYS A 85 -11.21 -1.36 -5.73
CA CYS A 85 -12.47 -1.57 -5.02
C CYS A 85 -13.64 -2.05 -5.90
N LEU A 86 -13.44 -2.12 -7.23
CA LEU A 86 -14.45 -2.54 -8.20
C LEU A 86 -14.43 -4.05 -8.42
N LYS A 87 -15.60 -4.59 -8.79
CA LYS A 87 -15.74 -6.02 -9.14
C LYS A 87 -14.94 -6.41 -10.39
N SER A 88 -14.73 -5.44 -11.28
CA SER A 88 -13.93 -5.58 -12.50
C SER A 88 -12.42 -5.49 -12.27
N SER A 89 -11.97 -5.28 -11.02
CA SER A 89 -10.55 -5.30 -10.71
C SER A 89 -9.92 -6.67 -11.04
N ARG A 90 -8.62 -6.67 -11.30
CA ARG A 90 -7.81 -7.85 -11.59
C ARG A 90 -6.62 -7.98 -10.63
N PRO A 91 -6.02 -9.16 -10.52
CA PRO A 91 -4.68 -9.32 -9.94
C PRO A 91 -3.62 -8.50 -10.70
N ILE A 92 -2.54 -8.08 -10.04
CA ILE A 92 -1.39 -7.46 -10.72
C ILE A 92 -0.51 -8.47 -11.45
N SER A 93 -0.57 -9.74 -11.02
CA SER A 93 -0.04 -10.90 -11.75
C SER A 93 -1.18 -11.77 -12.26
N PHE A 94 -1.37 -11.83 -13.58
CA PHE A 94 -2.49 -12.53 -14.23
C PHE A 94 -2.09 -13.12 -15.59
N ASP A 95 -2.80 -14.16 -16.03
CA ASP A 95 -2.48 -14.82 -17.31
C ASP A 95 -2.71 -13.89 -18.50
N VAL A 96 -1.68 -13.71 -19.33
CA VAL A 96 -1.72 -12.87 -20.54
C VAL A 96 -1.54 -13.76 -21.77
N VAL A 97 -2.61 -13.94 -22.54
CA VAL A 97 -2.65 -14.86 -23.69
C VAL A 97 -2.90 -14.15 -25.04
N SER A 98 -3.37 -12.91 -25.01
CA SER A 98 -3.67 -12.11 -26.21
C SER A 98 -3.01 -10.73 -26.17
N THR A 99 -2.93 -10.07 -27.34
CA THR A 99 -2.45 -8.69 -27.43
C THR A 99 -3.35 -7.69 -26.72
N GLU A 100 -4.63 -8.02 -26.55
CA GLU A 100 -5.56 -7.18 -25.80
C GLU A 100 -5.28 -7.29 -24.29
N ASP A 101 -4.99 -8.48 -23.78
CA ASP A 101 -4.55 -8.68 -22.39
C ASP A 101 -3.24 -7.92 -22.12
N ILE A 102 -2.32 -7.89 -23.09
CA ILE A 102 -1.09 -7.07 -23.01
C ILE A 102 -1.45 -5.58 -22.87
N ARG A 103 -2.38 -5.06 -23.66
CA ARG A 103 -2.78 -3.64 -23.55
C ARG A 103 -3.43 -3.34 -22.20
N GLN A 104 -4.24 -4.27 -21.70
CA GLN A 104 -4.92 -4.15 -20.41
C GLN A 104 -3.96 -4.26 -19.22
N SER A 105 -2.79 -4.89 -19.39
CA SER A 105 -1.78 -4.90 -18.33
C SER A 105 -1.14 -3.53 -18.09
N PHE A 106 -1.17 -2.61 -19.06
CA PHE A 106 -0.75 -1.21 -18.89
C PHE A 106 -1.87 -0.35 -18.30
N ASP A 107 -2.22 -0.61 -17.04
CA ASP A 107 -3.27 0.12 -16.32
C ASP A 107 -2.79 0.62 -14.94
N SER A 108 -3.66 1.37 -14.26
CA SER A 108 -3.40 1.87 -12.90
C SER A 108 -3.01 0.80 -11.87
N LEU A 109 -3.38 -0.48 -12.05
CA LEU A 109 -3.03 -1.52 -11.08
C LEU A 109 -1.58 -1.96 -11.22
N SER A 110 -1.08 -2.16 -12.45
CA SER A 110 0.32 -2.55 -12.65
C SER A 110 1.31 -1.50 -12.15
N TYR A 111 0.94 -0.23 -12.28
CA TYR A 111 1.73 0.92 -11.85
C TYR A 111 1.53 1.18 -10.35
N PHE A 112 0.33 1.61 -9.95
CA PHE A 112 0.08 2.17 -8.63
C PHE A 112 -0.12 1.12 -7.53
N LYS A 113 -0.89 0.05 -7.82
CA LYS A 113 -1.00 -1.08 -6.87
C LYS A 113 0.33 -1.84 -6.78
N GLY A 114 1.01 -2.05 -7.91
CA GLY A 114 2.37 -2.60 -7.95
C GLY A 114 3.31 -1.84 -7.02
N ALA A 115 3.44 -0.53 -7.20
CA ALA A 115 4.28 0.33 -6.36
C ALA A 115 3.86 0.32 -4.87
N SER A 116 2.56 0.33 -4.58
CA SER A 116 2.04 0.30 -3.22
C SER A 116 2.33 -1.02 -2.49
N VAL A 117 2.24 -2.14 -3.20
CA VAL A 117 2.59 -3.47 -2.67
C VAL A 117 4.11 -3.58 -2.44
N ILE A 118 4.92 -3.00 -3.33
CA ILE A 118 6.38 -2.92 -3.16
C ILE A 118 6.74 -2.07 -1.93
N ARG A 119 6.10 -0.91 -1.75
CA ARG A 119 6.27 -0.07 -0.56
C ARG A 119 5.88 -0.80 0.72
N MET A 120 4.75 -1.49 0.73
CA MET A 120 4.35 -2.32 1.87
C MET A 120 5.39 -3.40 2.19
N LEU A 121 5.96 -4.04 1.17
CA LEU A 121 7.02 -5.03 1.33
C LEU A 121 8.32 -4.43 1.91
N GLU A 122 8.70 -3.23 1.46
CA GLU A 122 9.82 -2.50 2.05
C GLU A 122 9.60 -2.22 3.55
N HIS A 123 8.40 -1.79 3.95
CA HIS A 123 8.06 -1.62 5.38
C HIS A 123 7.97 -2.94 6.16
N ILE A 124 7.63 -4.07 5.53
CA ILE A 124 7.68 -5.39 6.16
C ILE A 124 9.13 -5.79 6.49
N LEU A 125 10.05 -5.62 5.53
CA LEU A 125 11.44 -6.06 5.66
C LEU A 125 12.32 -5.05 6.40
N GLY A 126 11.96 -3.76 6.35
CA GLY A 126 12.82 -2.63 6.66
C GLY A 126 13.69 -2.23 5.47
N GLU A 127 14.00 -0.93 5.37
CA GLU A 127 14.71 -0.32 4.23
C GLU A 127 16.03 -1.04 3.89
N GLU A 128 16.87 -1.32 4.90
CA GLU A 128 18.19 -1.95 4.70
C GLU A 128 18.08 -3.35 4.11
N ASN A 129 17.23 -4.19 4.73
CA ASN A 129 16.97 -5.57 4.31
C ASN A 129 16.33 -5.62 2.91
N PHE A 130 15.35 -4.75 2.66
CA PHE A 130 14.72 -4.63 1.35
C PHE A 130 15.74 -4.27 0.27
N LYS A 131 16.59 -3.27 0.53
CA LYS A 131 17.66 -2.87 -0.39
C LYS A 131 18.66 -3.99 -0.64
N LEU A 132 19.10 -4.71 0.40
CA LEU A 132 20.00 -5.85 0.26
C LEU A 132 19.41 -6.93 -0.64
N GLY A 133 18.13 -7.26 -0.45
CA GLY A 133 17.44 -8.23 -1.27
C GLY A 133 17.26 -7.78 -2.72
N LEU A 134 16.97 -6.49 -2.97
CA LEU A 134 16.92 -5.95 -4.34
C LEU A 134 18.28 -5.96 -5.03
N VAL A 135 19.35 -5.63 -4.32
CA VAL A 135 20.72 -5.70 -4.86
C VAL A 135 21.06 -7.13 -5.23
N LYS A 136 20.69 -8.11 -4.40
CA LYS A 136 20.85 -9.53 -4.71
C LYS A 136 20.07 -9.90 -5.99
N TYR A 137 18.77 -9.61 -6.03
CA TYR A 137 17.89 -9.86 -7.18
C TYR A 137 18.47 -9.31 -8.49
N LEU A 138 18.84 -8.02 -8.51
CA LEU A 138 19.38 -7.39 -9.72
C LEU A 138 20.71 -8.02 -10.15
N ASN A 139 21.57 -8.43 -9.22
CA ASN A 139 22.85 -9.05 -9.57
C ASN A 139 22.71 -10.50 -10.07
N GLU A 140 21.78 -11.26 -9.51
CA GLU A 140 21.52 -12.65 -9.89
C GLU A 140 20.85 -12.75 -11.27
N HIS A 141 20.00 -11.78 -11.62
CA HIS A 141 19.18 -11.84 -12.83
C HIS A 141 19.54 -10.82 -13.92
N LYS A 142 20.63 -10.06 -13.75
CA LYS A 142 21.08 -9.08 -14.77
C LYS A 142 21.26 -9.71 -16.15
N TYR A 143 20.84 -8.96 -17.17
CA TYR A 143 20.82 -9.36 -18.58
C TYR A 143 19.94 -10.57 -18.88
N GLY A 144 18.99 -10.88 -18.00
CA GLY A 144 18.12 -12.03 -18.08
C GLY A 144 16.66 -11.69 -17.89
N ASN A 145 15.85 -12.75 -17.92
CA ASN A 145 14.43 -12.70 -17.70
C ASN A 145 14.04 -13.32 -16.37
N VAL A 146 13.00 -12.77 -15.75
CA VAL A 146 12.54 -13.14 -14.40
C VAL A 146 11.04 -13.37 -14.36
N HIS A 147 10.62 -14.26 -13.47
CA HIS A 147 9.27 -14.37 -12.97
C HIS A 147 9.16 -13.67 -11.62
N ARG A 148 7.92 -13.40 -11.16
CA ARG A 148 7.69 -12.89 -9.80
C ARG A 148 8.35 -13.74 -8.71
N ASP A 149 8.36 -15.06 -8.88
CA ASP A 149 8.89 -15.97 -7.86
C ASP A 149 10.41 -15.77 -7.65
N ASP A 150 11.16 -15.35 -8.67
CA ASP A 150 12.59 -15.00 -8.56
C ASP A 150 12.82 -13.82 -7.59
N LEU A 151 11.92 -12.82 -7.59
CA LEU A 151 11.98 -11.70 -6.65
C LEU A 151 11.78 -12.18 -5.21
N TRP A 152 10.83 -13.09 -4.99
CA TRP A 152 10.55 -13.64 -3.67
C TRP A 152 11.73 -14.48 -3.16
N GLU A 153 12.37 -15.27 -4.02
CA GLU A 153 13.56 -16.04 -3.67
C GLU A 153 14.74 -15.14 -3.29
N ALA A 154 14.95 -14.04 -4.00
CA ALA A 154 16.00 -13.08 -3.69
C ALA A 154 15.76 -12.33 -2.36
N LEU A 155 14.51 -11.98 -2.04
CA LEU A 155 14.12 -11.27 -0.82
C LEU A 155 13.95 -12.18 0.40
N SER A 156 13.69 -13.49 0.22
CA SER A 156 13.41 -14.42 1.33
C SER A 156 14.48 -14.47 2.43
N PRO A 157 15.80 -14.41 2.14
CA PRO A 157 16.81 -14.36 3.20
C PRO A 157 16.70 -13.11 4.10
N GLN A 158 16.07 -12.05 3.61
CA GLN A 158 15.92 -10.78 4.30
C GLN A 158 14.72 -10.76 5.26
N THR A 159 14.00 -11.89 5.39
CA THR A 159 12.95 -12.05 6.40
C THR A 159 13.49 -12.60 7.72
N GLU A 160 14.81 -12.81 7.85
CA GLU A 160 15.41 -13.28 9.10
C GLU A 160 15.14 -12.27 10.23
N GLY A 161 14.46 -12.72 11.28
CA GLY A 161 13.99 -11.87 12.39
C GLY A 161 12.51 -11.48 12.31
N LEU A 162 11.88 -11.60 11.14
CA LEU A 162 10.43 -11.57 11.04
C LEU A 162 9.87 -12.90 11.56
N LYS A 163 9.03 -12.86 12.60
CA LYS A 163 8.37 -14.05 13.14
C LYS A 163 7.22 -14.50 12.22
N LEU A 164 7.54 -14.89 11.00
CA LEU A 164 6.58 -15.35 9.99
C LEU A 164 6.25 -16.83 10.23
N GLU A 165 4.97 -17.16 10.12
CA GLU A 165 4.49 -18.55 10.18
C GLU A 165 4.48 -19.24 8.80
N THR A 166 4.86 -18.52 7.74
CA THR A 166 4.76 -18.93 6.33
C THR A 166 5.88 -18.25 5.54
N THR A 167 6.06 -18.61 4.27
CA THR A 167 7.10 -18.02 3.41
C THR A 167 6.73 -16.61 2.91
N LEU A 168 7.75 -15.80 2.55
CA LEU A 168 7.51 -14.49 1.94
C LEU A 168 6.66 -14.61 0.67
N LYS A 169 6.92 -15.65 -0.14
CA LYS A 169 6.15 -15.98 -1.33
C LYS A 169 4.67 -16.15 -1.02
N GLU A 170 4.32 -16.96 -0.03
CA GLU A 170 2.91 -17.20 0.33
C GLU A 170 2.21 -15.93 0.81
N ILE A 171 2.93 -15.03 1.50
CA ILE A 171 2.40 -13.73 1.89
C ILE A 171 2.14 -12.88 0.65
N MET A 172 3.16 -12.66 -0.17
CA MET A 172 3.11 -11.73 -1.31
C MET A 172 2.27 -12.25 -2.48
N ASP A 173 2.10 -13.56 -2.62
CA ASP A 173 1.16 -14.14 -3.60
C ASP A 173 -0.28 -13.77 -3.27
N THR A 174 -0.65 -13.56 -2.00
CA THR A 174 -1.98 -13.03 -1.65
C THR A 174 -2.17 -11.57 -2.06
N TRP A 175 -1.11 -10.82 -2.32
CA TRP A 175 -1.20 -9.43 -2.77
C TRP A 175 -1.12 -9.28 -4.29
N THR A 176 -0.41 -10.20 -4.95
CA THR A 176 -0.12 -10.12 -6.38
C THR A 176 -1.10 -10.90 -7.24
N ARG A 177 -1.59 -12.06 -6.75
CA ARG A 177 -2.36 -13.03 -7.56
C ARG A 177 -3.87 -12.98 -7.37
N GLN A 178 -4.38 -12.04 -6.59
CA GLN A 178 -5.81 -11.83 -6.40
C GLN A 178 -6.20 -10.35 -6.55
N ALA A 179 -7.40 -10.12 -7.05
CA ALA A 179 -7.96 -8.79 -7.24
C ALA A 179 -8.44 -8.18 -5.90
N GLY A 180 -8.39 -6.85 -5.81
CA GLY A 180 -8.84 -6.11 -4.63
C GLY A 180 -7.81 -6.02 -3.51
N TYR A 181 -8.28 -5.44 -2.42
CA TYR A 181 -7.59 -5.27 -1.15
C TYR A 181 -8.57 -5.47 0.01
N PRO A 182 -8.10 -5.76 1.23
CA PRO A 182 -8.99 -5.95 2.36
C PRO A 182 -9.42 -4.63 3.02
N VAL A 183 -10.62 -4.63 3.59
CA VAL A 183 -10.98 -3.80 4.74
C VAL A 183 -10.68 -4.60 6.01
N ILE A 184 -9.92 -4.01 6.91
CA ILE A 184 -9.60 -4.56 8.22
C ILE A 184 -10.56 -3.97 9.23
N THR A 185 -11.40 -4.81 9.85
CA THR A 185 -12.31 -4.37 10.91
C THR A 185 -11.72 -4.70 12.25
N ALA A 186 -11.49 -3.69 13.08
CA ALA A 186 -10.93 -3.82 14.40
C ALA A 186 -11.91 -3.28 15.45
N ALA A 187 -12.20 -4.07 16.47
CA ALA A 187 -13.10 -3.68 17.55
C ALA A 187 -12.49 -4.04 18.91
N ARG A 188 -12.48 -3.08 19.85
CA ARG A 188 -12.01 -3.33 21.20
C ARG A 188 -13.13 -3.91 22.07
N ASN A 189 -12.88 -5.06 22.69
CA ASN A 189 -13.78 -5.62 23.69
C ASN A 189 -13.69 -4.80 24.99
N SER A 190 -14.82 -4.24 25.43
CA SER A 190 -14.88 -3.38 26.62
C SER A 190 -14.58 -4.09 27.94
N THR A 191 -14.72 -5.41 27.99
CA THR A 191 -14.51 -6.22 29.21
C THR A 191 -13.07 -6.72 29.29
N SER A 192 -12.54 -7.32 28.22
CA SER A 192 -11.17 -7.87 28.21
C SER A 192 -10.09 -6.84 27.87
N GLY A 193 -10.48 -5.72 27.25
CA GLY A 193 -9.56 -4.71 26.71
C GLY A 193 -8.82 -5.17 25.45
N GLU A 194 -9.14 -6.34 24.92
CA GLU A 194 -8.48 -6.90 23.74
C GLU A 194 -9.08 -6.36 22.45
N VAL A 195 -8.22 -6.11 21.46
CA VAL A 195 -8.63 -5.68 20.13
C VAL A 195 -8.80 -6.93 19.26
N HIS A 196 -10.01 -7.14 18.78
CA HIS A 196 -10.35 -8.20 17.85
C HIS A 196 -10.30 -7.68 16.42
N VAL A 197 -9.52 -8.32 15.57
CA VAL A 197 -9.27 -7.87 14.20
C VAL A 197 -9.67 -8.95 13.19
N THR A 198 -10.41 -8.54 12.17
CA THR A 198 -10.88 -9.39 11.07
C THR A 198 -10.64 -8.70 9.73
N GLN A 199 -10.71 -9.47 8.64
CA GLN A 199 -10.58 -8.96 7.28
C GLN A 199 -11.72 -9.42 6.39
N LYS A 200 -12.05 -8.60 5.40
CA LYS A 200 -12.89 -8.94 4.24
C LYS A 200 -12.38 -8.17 3.03
N ARG A 201 -12.62 -8.67 1.81
CA ARG A 201 -12.39 -7.87 0.60
C ARG A 201 -13.23 -6.59 0.66
N PHE A 202 -12.59 -5.43 0.47
CA PHE A 202 -13.30 -4.18 0.31
C PHE A 202 -13.89 -4.07 -1.10
N LEU A 203 -15.16 -3.72 -1.18
CA LEU A 203 -15.86 -3.42 -2.42
C LEU A 203 -16.77 -2.22 -2.18
N LEU A 204 -16.74 -1.25 -3.10
CA LEU A 204 -17.62 -0.08 -3.01
C LEU A 204 -19.11 -0.46 -3.18
N THR A 205 -19.37 -1.57 -3.85
CA THR A 205 -20.72 -2.11 -4.04
C THR A 205 -20.90 -3.42 -3.28
N LYS A 206 -22.09 -3.66 -2.72
CA LYS A 206 -22.36 -4.89 -1.98
C LYS A 206 -22.17 -6.12 -2.88
N LYS A 207 -21.46 -7.12 -2.34
CA LYS A 207 -21.40 -8.50 -2.84
C LYS A 207 -21.54 -9.41 -1.63
N ALA A 208 -22.47 -10.36 -1.68
CA ALA A 208 -22.86 -11.13 -0.51
C ALA A 208 -21.88 -12.26 -0.14
N ASP A 209 -20.96 -12.65 -1.02
CA ASP A 209 -20.12 -13.84 -0.79
C ASP A 209 -18.74 -13.76 -1.49
N ASP A 210 -17.88 -12.84 -1.05
CA ASP A 210 -16.47 -12.82 -1.45
C ASP A 210 -15.60 -13.37 -0.31
N LYS A 211 -14.86 -14.46 -0.58
CA LYS A 211 -14.05 -15.20 0.40
C LYS A 211 -12.56 -14.97 0.22
N THR A 212 -12.17 -13.99 -0.60
CA THR A 212 -10.76 -13.63 -0.79
C THR A 212 -10.19 -13.08 0.51
N LEU A 213 -9.02 -13.57 0.90
CA LEU A 213 -8.33 -13.27 2.15
C LEU A 213 -6.84 -13.08 1.89
N TRP A 214 -6.19 -12.26 2.69
CA TRP A 214 -4.79 -11.86 2.55
C TRP A 214 -3.97 -12.26 3.77
N TRP A 215 -2.66 -12.38 3.58
CA TRP A 215 -1.71 -12.27 4.68
C TRP A 215 -1.41 -10.80 4.94
N VAL A 216 -1.99 -10.23 6.00
CA VAL A 216 -1.96 -8.77 6.22
C VAL A 216 -0.98 -8.41 7.34
N PRO A 217 0.07 -7.62 7.05
CA PRO A 217 0.92 -7.03 8.09
C PRO A 217 0.15 -5.92 8.81
N ILE A 218 -0.07 -6.09 10.12
CA ILE A 218 -0.74 -5.09 10.95
C ILE A 218 0.31 -4.34 11.77
N SER A 219 0.54 -3.08 11.42
CA SER A 219 1.18 -2.09 12.28
C SER A 219 0.11 -1.39 13.12
N TYR A 220 0.46 -0.99 14.34
CA TYR A 220 -0.46 -0.23 15.19
C TYR A 220 0.27 0.68 16.18
N THR A 221 -0.41 1.74 16.61
CA THR A 221 0.04 2.69 17.62
C THR A 221 -1.15 3.21 18.45
N SER A 222 -0.87 3.95 19.51
CA SER A 222 -1.88 4.45 20.45
C SER A 222 -1.49 5.78 21.09
N ASP A 223 -2.46 6.39 21.77
CA ASP A 223 -2.23 7.60 22.56
C ASP A 223 -1.21 7.42 23.69
N THR A 224 -1.08 6.20 24.22
CA THR A 224 -0.09 5.87 25.27
C THR A 224 1.31 5.65 24.70
N GLN A 225 1.45 4.98 23.55
CA GLN A 225 2.76 4.66 22.98
C GLN A 225 3.37 5.80 22.16
N GLN A 226 2.53 6.58 21.46
CA GLN A 226 2.91 7.72 20.60
C GLN A 226 3.98 7.42 19.52
N GLN A 227 4.19 6.16 19.16
CA GLN A 227 5.09 5.74 18.08
C GLN A 227 4.36 5.83 16.74
N GLN A 228 4.19 7.05 16.21
CA GLN A 228 3.46 7.29 14.95
C GLN A 228 4.31 7.11 13.68
N ASP A 229 5.58 6.76 13.85
CA ASP A 229 6.60 6.51 12.81
C ASP A 229 7.02 5.02 12.73
N ASP A 230 6.73 4.23 13.77
CA ASP A 230 6.95 2.78 13.76
C ASP A 230 5.90 2.07 12.89
N THR A 231 6.31 1.78 11.66
CA THR A 231 5.50 1.13 10.63
C THR A 231 5.71 -0.38 10.58
N SER A 232 6.53 -0.94 11.48
CA SER A 232 6.85 -2.37 11.48
C SER A 232 5.62 -3.24 11.76
N PRO A 233 5.49 -4.42 11.13
CA PRO A 233 4.40 -5.35 11.43
C PRO A 233 4.48 -5.87 12.87
N LYS A 234 3.46 -5.58 13.67
CA LYS A 234 3.34 -6.05 15.07
C LYS A 234 2.45 -7.29 15.20
N ALA A 235 1.56 -7.50 14.24
CA ALA A 235 0.72 -8.69 14.15
C ALA A 235 0.44 -9.07 12.68
N TRP A 236 -0.03 -10.29 12.46
CA TRP A 236 -0.33 -10.81 11.13
C TRP A 236 -1.72 -11.44 11.09
N LEU A 237 -2.59 -10.92 10.23
CA LEU A 237 -3.77 -11.68 9.82
C LEU A 237 -3.37 -12.69 8.77
N LYS A 238 -3.89 -13.92 8.90
CA LYS A 238 -3.64 -15.02 7.97
C LYS A 238 -4.67 -15.00 6.86
N ASN A 239 -4.37 -15.63 5.72
CA ASN A 239 -5.33 -15.82 4.62
C ASN A 239 -6.42 -16.88 4.93
N LYS A 240 -6.96 -16.84 6.16
CA LYS A 240 -7.98 -17.73 6.72
C LYS A 240 -9.07 -16.87 7.39
N PRO A 241 -10.32 -17.36 7.51
CA PRO A 241 -11.42 -16.57 8.07
C PRO A 241 -11.29 -16.32 9.58
N GLU A 242 -10.16 -16.69 10.17
CA GLU A 242 -9.86 -16.52 11.58
C GLU A 242 -9.55 -15.06 11.89
N SER A 243 -10.03 -14.60 13.03
CA SER A 243 -9.64 -13.33 13.62
C SER A 243 -8.31 -13.47 14.36
N ILE A 244 -7.60 -12.35 14.52
CA ILE A 244 -6.55 -12.23 15.54
C ILE A 244 -7.03 -11.36 16.68
N THR A 245 -6.44 -11.59 17.85
CA THR A 245 -6.71 -10.80 19.06
C THR A 245 -5.38 -10.41 19.69
N PHE A 246 -5.24 -9.15 20.06
CA PHE A 246 -4.07 -8.67 20.81
C PHE A 246 -4.46 -7.59 21.82
N LYS A 247 -3.65 -7.46 22.87
CA LYS A 247 -3.79 -6.37 23.85
C LYS A 247 -3.06 -5.14 23.34
N LEU A 248 -3.73 -4.00 23.40
CA LEU A 248 -3.19 -2.72 23.01
C LEU A 248 -3.49 -1.71 24.11
N ASP A 249 -2.43 -1.17 24.71
CA ASP A 249 -2.55 -0.14 25.73
C ASP A 249 -2.94 1.20 25.07
N ALA A 250 -4.18 1.65 25.32
CA ALA A 250 -4.67 2.93 24.87
C ALA A 250 -5.75 3.42 25.84
N ASN A 251 -5.70 4.71 26.17
CA ASN A 251 -6.68 5.36 27.02
C ASN A 251 -7.71 6.15 26.21
N ARG A 252 -7.34 6.61 25.01
CA ARG A 252 -8.19 7.47 24.16
C ARG A 252 -8.40 6.88 22.79
N TRP A 253 -7.34 6.78 22.00
CA TRP A 253 -7.41 6.37 20.61
C TRP A 253 -6.33 5.34 20.30
N TRP A 254 -6.61 4.51 19.31
CA TRP A 254 -5.65 3.58 18.73
C TRP A 254 -5.82 3.54 17.21
N LEU A 255 -4.71 3.31 16.53
CA LEU A 255 -4.60 3.40 15.08
C LEU A 255 -3.91 2.15 14.56
N LEU A 256 -4.49 1.52 13.54
CA LEU A 256 -3.85 0.47 12.74
C LEU A 256 -3.37 1.07 11.41
N ASN A 257 -2.46 0.35 10.76
CA ASN A 257 -1.88 0.75 9.49
C ASN A 257 -1.20 2.12 9.58
N VAL A 258 -0.20 2.22 10.45
CA VAL A 258 0.56 3.45 10.72
C VAL A 258 1.12 3.99 9.40
N LEU A 259 0.86 5.27 9.09
CA LEU A 259 1.23 5.95 7.84
C LEU A 259 0.69 5.28 6.55
N GLN A 260 -0.38 4.48 6.66
CA GLN A 260 -0.99 3.71 5.57
C GLN A 260 0.02 2.93 4.70
N THR A 261 1.06 2.39 5.32
CA THR A 261 2.11 1.63 4.61
C THR A 261 1.60 0.29 4.08
N GLY A 262 0.60 -0.29 4.76
CA GLY A 262 -0.15 -1.43 4.28
C GLY A 262 -1.17 -1.05 3.22
N TYR A 263 -1.29 -1.86 2.17
CA TYR A 263 -2.25 -1.66 1.09
C TYR A 263 -3.66 -2.17 1.47
N TYR A 264 -4.25 -1.56 2.49
CA TYR A 264 -5.58 -1.86 3.00
C TYR A 264 -6.19 -0.67 3.74
N ILE A 265 -7.51 -0.70 3.95
CA ILE A 265 -8.23 0.31 4.74
C ILE A 265 -8.65 -0.27 6.08
N VAL A 266 -8.87 0.60 7.08
CA VAL A 266 -9.24 0.18 8.44
C VAL A 266 -10.59 0.74 8.86
N ASN A 267 -11.46 -0.13 9.35
CA ASN A 267 -12.69 0.24 10.05
C ASN A 267 -12.56 -0.06 11.55
N TYR A 268 -12.99 0.89 12.38
CA TYR A 268 -12.95 0.79 13.82
C TYR A 268 -14.35 0.65 14.43
N ASP A 269 -14.43 0.25 15.70
CA ASP A 269 -15.66 0.45 16.48
C ASP A 269 -15.98 1.95 16.63
N GLU A 270 -17.26 2.25 16.87
CA GLU A 270 -17.78 3.62 16.94
C GLU A 270 -17.08 4.46 18.02
N GLN A 271 -16.70 3.85 19.14
CA GLN A 271 -16.03 4.53 20.23
C GLN A 271 -14.64 5.02 19.78
N ASN A 272 -13.86 4.17 19.13
CA ASN A 272 -12.55 4.56 18.63
C ASN A 272 -12.66 5.56 17.46
N TRP A 273 -13.63 5.43 16.55
CA TRP A 273 -13.86 6.45 15.51
C TRP A 273 -14.11 7.84 16.10
N LYS A 274 -14.95 7.95 17.14
CA LYS A 274 -15.18 9.23 17.84
C LYS A 274 -13.89 9.76 18.48
N ALA A 275 -13.10 8.90 19.11
CA ALA A 275 -11.82 9.31 19.70
C ALA A 275 -10.82 9.79 18.63
N LEU A 276 -10.76 9.14 17.47
CA LEU A 276 -9.92 9.57 16.34
C LEU A 276 -10.37 10.92 15.79
N VAL A 277 -11.69 11.16 15.66
CA VAL A 277 -12.26 12.45 15.25
C VAL A 277 -11.89 13.57 16.23
N GLU A 278 -12.04 13.33 17.53
CA GLU A 278 -11.72 14.32 18.58
C GLU A 278 -10.23 14.66 18.65
N ASN A 279 -9.36 13.73 18.25
CA ASN A 279 -7.90 13.87 18.34
C ASN A 279 -7.23 14.00 16.97
N ILE A 280 -7.96 14.31 15.89
CA ILE A 280 -7.43 14.26 14.51
C ILE A 280 -6.15 15.12 14.31
N MET A 281 -6.03 16.22 15.06
CA MET A 281 -4.89 17.15 14.98
C MET A 281 -3.59 16.62 15.62
N VAL A 282 -3.63 15.51 16.36
CA VAL A 282 -2.41 14.89 16.93
C VAL A 282 -1.63 14.08 15.89
N PHE A 283 -2.27 13.77 14.76
CA PHE A 283 -1.70 12.91 13.72
C PHE A 283 -0.95 13.73 12.66
N PRO A 284 0.12 13.18 12.06
CA PRO A 284 0.80 13.80 10.93
C PRO A 284 -0.14 13.89 9.72
N PRO A 285 0.16 14.77 8.74
CA PRO A 285 -0.66 14.96 7.55
C PRO A 285 -1.06 13.66 6.85
N VAL A 286 -0.12 12.73 6.65
CA VAL A 286 -0.34 11.41 6.02
C VAL A 286 -1.42 10.60 6.73
N THR A 287 -1.35 10.48 8.05
CA THR A 287 -2.34 9.74 8.84
C THR A 287 -3.70 10.44 8.85
N ARG A 288 -3.76 11.77 8.83
CA ARG A 288 -5.03 12.49 8.70
C ARG A 288 -5.69 12.20 7.36
N VAL A 289 -4.90 12.23 6.28
CA VAL A 289 -5.35 11.90 4.92
C VAL A 289 -5.88 10.46 4.86
N GLN A 290 -5.17 9.49 5.46
CA GLN A 290 -5.65 8.11 5.64
C GLN A 290 -7.01 8.05 6.34
N LEU A 291 -7.15 8.68 7.51
CA LEU A 291 -8.40 8.61 8.28
C LEU A 291 -9.59 9.21 7.53
N ILE A 292 -9.39 10.32 6.83
CA ILE A 292 -10.42 10.95 5.99
C ILE A 292 -10.79 10.04 4.81
N SER A 293 -9.78 9.50 4.11
CA SER A 293 -9.99 8.65 2.94
C SER A 293 -10.72 7.36 3.32
N ASP A 294 -10.22 6.65 4.32
CA ASP A 294 -10.82 5.41 4.83
C ASP A 294 -12.27 5.66 5.29
N SER A 295 -12.53 6.70 6.09
CA SER A 295 -13.88 6.97 6.58
C SER A 295 -14.87 7.34 5.46
N MET A 296 -14.43 8.07 4.44
CA MET A 296 -15.25 8.38 3.26
C MET A 296 -15.59 7.13 2.45
N ASP A 297 -14.61 6.27 2.18
CA ASP A 297 -14.84 5.05 1.41
C ASP A 297 -15.68 4.02 2.19
N LEU A 298 -15.48 3.91 3.50
CA LEU A 298 -16.33 3.10 4.37
C LEU A 298 -17.77 3.60 4.41
N ALA A 299 -17.98 4.93 4.47
CA ALA A 299 -19.32 5.51 4.45
C ALA A 299 -20.02 5.26 3.10
N ARG A 300 -19.31 5.44 1.98
CA ARG A 300 -19.82 5.10 0.63
C ARG A 300 -20.18 3.63 0.48
N ALA A 301 -19.42 2.74 1.12
CA ALA A 301 -19.67 1.31 1.16
C ALA A 301 -20.75 0.89 2.19
N ASN A 302 -21.36 1.84 2.91
CA ASN A 302 -22.36 1.60 3.96
C ASN A 302 -21.81 0.71 5.10
N LEU A 303 -20.54 0.94 5.47
CA LEU A 303 -19.82 0.32 6.59
C LEU A 303 -19.55 1.28 7.75
N LEU A 304 -19.80 2.57 7.55
CA LEU A 304 -19.65 3.65 8.51
C LEU A 304 -20.74 4.71 8.27
N ASP A 305 -21.17 5.40 9.32
CA ASP A 305 -22.10 6.53 9.19
C ASP A 305 -21.37 7.77 8.64
N TYR A 306 -22.02 8.54 7.76
CA TYR A 306 -21.47 9.77 7.19
C TYR A 306 -21.19 10.86 8.23
N ASP A 307 -21.80 10.82 9.43
CA ASP A 307 -21.48 11.72 10.54
C ASP A 307 -19.98 11.68 10.90
N ILE A 308 -19.32 10.52 10.85
CA ILE A 308 -17.90 10.38 11.17
C ILE A 308 -16.98 11.15 10.21
N PRO A 309 -16.95 10.85 8.89
CA PRO A 309 -16.10 11.59 7.95
C PRO A 309 -16.45 13.09 7.89
N LEU A 310 -17.72 13.47 8.03
CA LEU A 310 -18.13 14.87 8.04
C LEU A 310 -17.58 15.61 9.28
N ARG A 311 -17.61 14.98 10.46
CA ARG A 311 -17.00 15.55 11.67
C ARG A 311 -15.47 15.61 11.62
N MET A 312 -14.82 14.63 10.97
CA MET A 312 -13.37 14.72 10.75
C MET A 312 -13.01 15.97 9.97
N LEU A 313 -13.76 16.28 8.89
CA LEU A 313 -13.52 17.48 8.10
C LEU A 313 -13.76 18.78 8.89
N THR A 314 -14.76 18.81 9.78
CA THR A 314 -15.00 20.01 10.61
C THR A 314 -13.91 20.24 11.66
N ASN A 315 -13.25 19.19 12.13
CA ASN A 315 -12.24 19.27 13.19
C ASN A 315 -10.82 19.60 12.66
N ILE A 316 -10.65 19.66 11.34
CA ILE A 316 -9.38 20.03 10.68
C ILE A 316 -9.29 21.55 10.42
N GLY A 317 -10.40 22.28 10.65
CA GLY A 317 -10.53 23.73 10.41
C GLY A 317 -9.92 24.64 11.47
#